data_AF-A0A3N3S6S5-F1
#
_entry.id   AF-A0A3N3S6S5-F1
#
_cell.length_a   1.000
_cell.length_b   1.000
_cell.length_c   1.000
_cell.angle_alpha   90.00
_cell.angle_beta   90.00
_cell.angle_gamma   90.00
#
_symmetry.space_group_name_H-M   'P 1'
#
loop_
_entity.id
_entity.type
_entity.pdbx_description
1 polymer ?
#
loop_
_entity_poly.entity_id
_entity_poly.type
_entity_poly.pdbx_seq_one_letter_code
_entity_poly.pdbx_strand_id
1 'polypeptide(L)'
;MKKIIGAFVFAIIIIIICFQIDVFGQKKIVGQTVSSTNSTVTKTKESFDDTEQETLIKIGKNDRTLYTDDSLTTPLATINGGELAEFLSETKNAYQIKTNDGYTGYLALEDGTKVTKNIQTKPEELSDAVIVLDPGHGGNDTGALSNDEQTEEKDITLSTAIKVKKALEDAGATVYLTHTTDELVQLGDICDYSEEKKADVFISLHADSTEYANEATGITTYYYYGQEETLAQTIADSFTDLPLDSRGISTGNYQVLRENLQPSILIEMGYMNNDSDLKELVTDSYQQQIAASLTQALTTYFQ
;
A
#
# COMPACT_ATOMS: atom_id res chain seq x y z
N MET A 1 25.67 30.48 -32.99
CA MET A 1 27.04 30.73 -32.47
C MET A 1 27.16 30.04 -31.12
N LYS A 2 28.23 29.25 -30.96
CA LYS A 2 28.97 28.83 -29.74
C LYS A 2 28.22 28.48 -28.44
N LYS A 3 28.45 27.20 -28.05
CA LYS A 3 28.41 26.59 -26.71
C LYS A 3 29.11 27.43 -25.63
N ILE A 4 28.64 27.36 -24.38
CA ILE A 4 29.52 27.29 -23.19
C ILE A 4 28.90 26.30 -22.17
N ILE A 5 29.75 25.36 -21.76
CA ILE A 5 29.59 24.31 -20.75
C ILE A 5 30.04 24.89 -19.41
N GLY A 6 29.32 24.63 -18.32
CA GLY A 6 29.75 24.93 -16.95
C GLY A 6 29.69 23.67 -16.09
N ALA A 7 30.86 23.08 -15.83
CA ALA A 7 31.04 21.96 -14.91
C ALA A 7 31.19 22.50 -13.47
N PHE A 8 30.46 21.91 -12.52
CA PHE A 8 30.71 22.10 -11.09
C PHE A 8 31.30 20.80 -10.52
N VAL A 9 32.53 20.92 -10.04
CA VAL A 9 33.26 19.91 -9.27
C VAL A 9 33.09 20.28 -7.81
N PHE A 10 32.58 19.37 -6.98
CA PHE A 10 32.71 19.45 -5.52
C PHE A 10 33.48 18.24 -5.01
N ALA A 11 34.54 18.55 -4.26
CA ALA A 11 35.53 17.62 -3.77
C ALA A 11 35.05 16.85 -2.53
N ILE A 12 35.36 15.56 -2.51
CA ILE A 12 35.18 14.64 -1.39
C ILE A 12 36.29 14.89 -0.36
N ILE A 13 35.92 15.19 0.89
CA ILE A 13 36.84 15.24 2.04
C ILE A 13 36.78 13.88 2.74
N ILE A 14 37.88 13.13 2.66
CA ILE A 14 38.11 11.88 3.41
C ILE A 14 38.77 12.24 4.74
N ILE A 15 38.11 11.96 5.86
CA ILE A 15 38.69 12.04 7.20
C ILE A 15 39.18 10.64 7.61
N ILE A 16 40.50 10.45 7.63
CA ILE A 16 41.18 9.27 8.18
C ILE A 16 41.50 9.58 9.64
N ILE A 17 40.89 8.88 10.59
CA ILE A 17 41.29 8.89 11.99
C ILE A 17 42.01 7.56 12.29
N CYS A 18 43.33 7.66 12.45
CA CYS A 18 44.19 6.59 12.93
C CYS A 18 44.04 6.46 14.46
N PHE A 19 43.63 5.30 14.97
CA PHE A 19 43.82 4.94 16.37
C PHE A 19 45.12 4.14 16.52
N GLN A 20 46.05 4.65 17.34
CA GLN A 20 47.23 3.93 17.78
C GLN A 20 46.85 2.86 18.81
N ILE A 21 47.44 1.67 18.66
CA ILE A 21 47.39 0.57 19.61
C ILE A 21 48.67 0.63 20.43
N ASP A 22 48.55 0.88 21.74
CA ASP A 22 49.64 0.66 22.69
C ASP A 22 49.53 -0.73 23.30
N VAL A 23 50.63 -1.48 23.19
CA VAL A 23 50.89 -2.76 23.85
C VAL A 23 51.88 -2.49 24.98
N PHE A 24 51.57 -2.89 26.22
CA PHE A 24 52.44 -3.68 27.12
C PHE A 24 51.90 -3.70 28.57
N GLY A 25 51.98 -4.86 29.23
CA GLY A 25 51.95 -4.93 30.69
C GLY A 25 51.49 -6.26 31.30
N GLN A 26 52.36 -7.27 31.32
CA GLN A 26 52.16 -8.51 32.08
C GLN A 26 52.15 -8.28 33.60
N LYS A 27 51.22 -8.93 34.34
CA LYS A 27 51.49 -9.45 35.68
C LYS A 27 50.67 -10.71 35.98
N LYS A 28 51.16 -11.47 36.95
CA LYS A 28 51.24 -12.94 37.00
C LYS A 28 50.28 -13.54 38.05
N ILE A 29 49.58 -14.61 37.66
CA ILE A 29 49.13 -15.83 38.40
C ILE A 29 48.50 -15.64 39.80
N VAL A 30 47.27 -16.13 40.01
CA VAL A 30 46.88 -17.22 40.97
C VAL A 30 45.49 -17.73 40.58
N GLY A 31 45.32 -19.05 40.52
CA GLY A 31 44.06 -19.70 40.15
C GLY A 31 42.98 -19.58 41.23
N GLN A 32 41.74 -19.39 40.79
CA GLN A 32 40.57 -19.71 41.58
C GLN A 32 39.44 -20.12 40.63
N THR A 33 38.99 -21.35 40.80
CA THR A 33 37.83 -21.95 40.14
C THR A 33 36.60 -21.10 40.44
N VAL A 34 35.97 -20.50 39.42
CA VAL A 34 34.66 -19.86 39.57
C VAL A 34 33.76 -20.31 38.43
N SER A 35 32.62 -20.86 38.87
CA SER A 35 31.49 -21.40 38.13
C SER A 35 31.06 -20.50 36.97
N SER A 36 30.88 -21.09 35.79
CA SER A 36 30.21 -20.46 34.65
C SER A 36 28.72 -20.30 34.95
N THR A 37 28.27 -19.08 35.21
CA THR A 37 26.87 -18.71 35.07
C THR A 37 26.69 -18.03 33.71
N ASN A 38 25.99 -18.72 32.81
CA ASN A 38 25.43 -18.12 31.61
C ASN A 38 24.43 -17.04 32.04
N SER A 39 24.82 -15.77 31.95
CA SER A 39 23.89 -14.65 31.99
C SER A 39 23.35 -14.46 30.57
N THR A 40 22.22 -15.08 30.30
CA THR A 40 21.36 -14.72 29.18
C THR A 40 20.95 -13.26 29.35
N VAL A 41 21.52 -12.37 28.54
CA VAL A 41 21.04 -11.00 28.42
C VAL A 41 19.78 -11.05 27.58
N THR A 42 18.64 -11.17 28.26
CA THR A 42 17.33 -10.92 27.64
C THR A 42 17.27 -9.42 27.33
N LYS A 43 17.46 -9.03 26.07
CA LYS A 43 17.05 -7.70 25.59
C LYS A 43 15.53 -7.66 25.67
N THR A 44 15.00 -7.14 26.76
CA THR A 44 13.62 -6.70 26.83
C THR A 44 13.50 -5.53 25.86
N LYS A 45 12.75 -5.71 24.76
CA LYS A 45 12.34 -4.63 23.87
C LYS A 45 11.39 -3.76 24.70
N GLU A 46 11.91 -2.67 25.28
CA GLU A 46 11.05 -1.66 25.90
C GLU A 46 10.14 -1.10 24.80
N SER A 47 8.84 -1.34 24.94
CA SER A 47 7.81 -0.77 24.07
C SER A 47 7.66 0.71 24.43
N PHE A 48 8.33 1.57 23.67
CA PHE A 48 7.95 2.97 23.58
C PHE A 48 6.74 3.02 22.63
N ASP A 49 5.54 3.03 23.20
CA ASP A 49 4.30 3.34 22.47
C ASP A 49 4.18 4.87 22.38
N ASP A 50 4.95 5.44 21.47
CA ASP A 50 4.81 6.83 21.03
C ASP A 50 4.38 6.75 19.55
N THR A 51 3.21 6.16 19.32
CA THR A 51 2.63 6.09 17.97
C THR A 51 2.21 7.50 17.58
N GLU A 52 2.93 8.09 16.62
CA GLU A 52 2.56 9.37 16.04
C GLU A 52 1.15 9.25 15.44
N GLN A 53 0.28 10.23 15.74
CA GLN A 53 -1.10 10.23 15.27
C GLN A 53 -1.35 11.45 14.42
N GLU A 54 -2.02 11.25 13.30
CA GLU A 54 -2.53 12.31 12.44
C GLU A 54 -4.04 12.40 12.57
N THR A 55 -4.58 13.62 12.55
CA THR A 55 -6.02 13.85 12.40
C THR A 55 -6.32 14.06 10.92
N LEU A 56 -7.25 13.30 10.38
CA LEU A 56 -7.79 13.50 9.03
C LEU A 56 -9.27 13.84 9.11
N ILE A 57 -9.82 14.38 8.01
CA ILE A 57 -11.25 14.54 7.82
C ILE A 57 -11.72 13.53 6.77
N LYS A 58 -12.52 12.54 7.19
CA LYS A 58 -13.25 11.67 6.27
C LYS A 58 -14.49 12.41 5.77
N ILE A 59 -14.52 12.71 4.49
CA ILE A 59 -15.68 13.33 3.81
C ILE A 59 -16.85 12.34 3.84
N GLY A 60 -18.08 12.85 4.00
CA GLY A 60 -19.28 12.03 4.00
C GLY A 60 -19.46 11.21 2.71
N LYS A 61 -20.40 10.27 2.71
CA LYS A 61 -20.56 9.26 1.64
C LYS A 61 -20.70 9.81 0.22
N ASN A 62 -21.35 10.95 0.02
CA ASN A 62 -21.50 11.55 -1.31
C ASN A 62 -20.53 12.71 -1.47
N ASP A 63 -20.25 13.08 -2.71
CA ASP A 63 -19.43 14.24 -3.04
C ASP A 63 -19.91 15.51 -2.35
N ARG A 64 -18.97 16.40 -2.06
CA ARG A 64 -19.21 17.64 -1.34
C ARG A 64 -18.59 18.84 -2.03
N THR A 65 -19.11 20.00 -1.70
CA THR A 65 -18.51 21.26 -2.12
C THR A 65 -17.45 21.66 -1.10
N LEU A 66 -16.24 21.89 -1.57
CA LEU A 66 -15.21 22.61 -0.84
C LEU A 66 -15.38 24.10 -1.13
N TYR A 67 -15.23 24.95 -0.11
CA TYR A 67 -15.41 26.40 -0.22
C TYR A 67 -14.09 27.15 -0.07
N THR A 68 -14.03 28.38 -0.59
CA THR A 68 -12.82 29.22 -0.51
C THR A 68 -12.55 29.76 0.90
N ASP A 69 -13.58 29.90 1.72
CA ASP A 69 -13.53 30.43 3.09
C ASP A 69 -14.61 29.81 4.00
N ASP A 70 -14.55 30.14 5.29
CA ASP A 70 -15.44 29.61 6.34
C ASP A 70 -16.86 30.20 6.33
N SER A 71 -17.17 31.12 5.40
CA SER A 71 -18.54 31.58 5.16
C SER A 71 -19.39 30.54 4.41
N LEU A 72 -18.74 29.56 3.77
CA LEU A 72 -19.38 28.49 3.01
C LEU A 72 -20.29 29.01 1.88
N THR A 73 -19.91 30.14 1.26
CA THR A 73 -20.72 30.79 0.20
C THR A 73 -20.13 30.65 -1.20
N THR A 74 -18.80 30.66 -1.34
CA THR A 74 -18.12 30.61 -2.64
C THR A 74 -17.51 29.23 -2.87
N PRO A 75 -18.07 28.42 -3.80
CA PRO A 75 -17.52 27.11 -4.13
C PRO A 75 -16.10 27.22 -4.70
N LEU A 76 -15.22 26.34 -4.24
CA LEU A 76 -13.85 26.17 -4.72
C LEU A 76 -13.75 24.93 -5.64
N ALA A 77 -14.24 23.79 -5.17
CA ALA A 77 -14.16 22.51 -5.87
C ALA A 77 -15.28 21.55 -5.44
N THR A 78 -15.53 20.52 -6.24
CA THR A 78 -16.23 19.31 -5.80
C THR A 78 -15.19 18.29 -5.36
N ILE A 79 -15.38 17.69 -4.18
CA ILE A 79 -14.48 16.70 -3.59
C ILE A 79 -15.20 15.36 -3.41
N ASN A 80 -14.46 14.26 -3.53
CA ASN A 80 -15.03 12.92 -3.55
C ASN A 80 -15.60 12.51 -2.18
N GLY A 81 -16.78 11.89 -2.19
CA GLY A 81 -17.35 11.29 -0.98
C GLY A 81 -16.49 10.15 -0.43
N GLY A 82 -16.22 10.14 0.88
CA GLY A 82 -15.36 9.13 1.54
C GLY A 82 -13.87 9.43 1.55
N GLU A 83 -13.39 10.43 0.78
CA GLU A 83 -11.97 10.82 0.81
C GLU A 83 -11.51 11.27 2.20
N LEU A 84 -10.27 10.90 2.54
CA LEU A 84 -9.56 11.27 3.75
C LEU A 84 -8.68 12.48 3.42
N ALA A 85 -9.07 13.65 3.92
CA ALA A 85 -8.35 14.90 3.71
C ALA A 85 -7.50 15.28 4.92
N GLU A 86 -6.36 15.92 4.68
CA GLU A 86 -5.49 16.48 5.73
C GLU A 86 -6.26 17.55 6.52
N PHE A 87 -6.32 17.40 7.84
CA PHE A 87 -6.92 18.41 8.72
C PHE A 87 -5.92 19.55 8.99
N LEU A 88 -6.33 20.79 8.70
CA LEU A 88 -5.48 21.97 8.94
C LEU A 88 -5.97 22.81 10.12
N SER A 89 -7.26 23.12 10.17
CA SER A 89 -7.87 23.91 11.25
C SER A 89 -9.38 23.70 11.33
N GLU A 90 -9.98 24.20 12.41
CA GLU A 90 -11.43 24.17 12.61
C GLU A 90 -11.92 25.57 12.97
N THR A 91 -13.03 25.97 12.34
CA THR A 91 -13.79 27.18 12.66
C THR A 91 -15.11 26.79 13.30
N LYS A 92 -15.95 27.78 13.62
CA LYS A 92 -17.29 27.51 14.16
C LYS A 92 -18.16 26.66 13.23
N ASN A 93 -17.97 26.78 11.91
CA ASN A 93 -18.89 26.23 10.92
C ASN A 93 -18.22 25.24 9.95
N ALA A 94 -16.89 25.16 9.91
CA ALA A 94 -16.17 24.42 8.90
C ALA A 94 -14.81 23.88 9.37
N TYR A 95 -14.40 22.75 8.79
CA TYR A 95 -13.01 22.30 8.79
C TYR A 95 -12.26 22.96 7.63
N GLN A 96 -11.07 23.49 7.89
CA GLN A 96 -10.12 23.77 6.82
C GLN A 96 -9.34 22.49 6.54
N ILE A 97 -9.36 22.04 5.28
CA ILE A 97 -8.75 20.78 4.86
C ILE A 97 -7.87 20.97 3.64
N LYS A 98 -6.92 20.07 3.43
CA LYS A 98 -6.21 19.88 2.17
C LYS A 98 -6.55 18.52 1.56
N THR A 99 -7.09 18.53 0.35
CA THR A 99 -7.58 17.34 -0.36
C THR A 99 -6.43 16.60 -1.05
N ASN A 100 -6.69 15.37 -1.47
CA ASN A 100 -5.74 14.58 -2.27
C ASN A 100 -5.35 15.29 -3.57
N ASP A 101 -6.32 15.91 -4.25
CA ASP A 101 -6.08 16.71 -5.47
C ASP A 101 -5.36 18.06 -5.21
N GLY A 102 -4.96 18.32 -3.97
CA GLY A 102 -4.15 19.49 -3.60
C GLY A 102 -4.93 20.78 -3.32
N TYR A 103 -6.27 20.75 -3.34
CA TYR A 103 -7.06 21.92 -2.94
C TYR A 103 -6.94 22.15 -1.44
N THR A 104 -6.78 23.41 -1.04
CA THR A 104 -6.91 23.83 0.36
C THR A 104 -8.13 24.74 0.48
N GLY A 105 -9.12 24.33 1.28
CA GLY A 105 -10.37 25.05 1.41
C GLY A 105 -11.16 24.63 2.65
N TYR A 106 -12.44 24.98 2.69
CA TYR A 106 -13.29 24.79 3.85
C TYR A 106 -14.44 23.83 3.54
N LEU A 107 -14.60 22.81 4.38
CA LEU A 107 -15.69 21.84 4.34
C LEU A 107 -16.63 22.08 5.52
N ALA A 108 -17.95 22.11 5.29
CA ALA A 108 -18.92 22.24 6.38
C ALA A 108 -18.75 21.13 7.43
N LEU A 109 -18.91 21.44 8.72
CA LEU A 109 -18.70 20.44 9.79
C LEU A 109 -19.61 19.21 9.65
N GLU A 110 -20.82 19.38 9.10
CA GLU A 110 -21.79 18.30 8.89
C GLU A 110 -21.44 17.37 7.72
N ASP A 111 -20.49 17.79 6.87
CA ASP A 111 -20.09 17.09 5.66
C ASP A 111 -18.83 16.24 5.84
N GLY A 112 -18.22 16.27 7.01
CA GLY A 112 -17.01 15.52 7.33
C GLY A 112 -16.94 15.07 8.78
N THR A 113 -16.13 14.05 9.02
CA THR A 113 -15.88 13.53 10.37
C THR A 113 -14.39 13.45 10.62
N LYS A 114 -13.94 13.84 11.82
CA LYS A 114 -12.56 13.63 12.23
C LYS A 114 -12.29 12.16 12.43
N VAL A 115 -11.21 11.67 11.84
CA VAL A 115 -10.68 10.33 12.05
C VAL A 115 -9.22 10.41 12.46
N THR A 116 -8.75 9.45 13.25
CA THR A 116 -7.37 9.40 13.72
C THR A 116 -6.64 8.33 12.94
N LYS A 117 -5.59 8.72 12.21
CA LYS A 117 -4.66 7.79 11.56
C LYS A 117 -3.48 7.57 12.48
N ASN A 118 -3.26 6.32 12.88
CA ASN A 118 -2.03 5.93 13.56
C ASN A 118 -0.92 5.83 12.49
N ILE A 119 0.13 6.63 12.62
CA ILE A 119 1.28 6.58 11.74
C ILE A 119 2.13 5.37 12.14
N GLN A 120 2.06 4.34 11.29
CA GLN A 120 2.87 3.15 11.46
C GLN A 120 4.25 3.39 10.86
N THR A 121 5.30 3.00 11.58
CA THR A 121 6.65 2.98 11.00
C THR A 121 6.71 1.86 9.98
N LYS A 122 7.00 2.18 8.70
CA LYS A 122 7.19 1.18 7.65
C LYS A 122 8.22 0.13 8.13
N PRO A 123 7.90 -1.17 8.10
CA PRO A 123 8.87 -2.24 8.38
C PRO A 123 10.11 -2.11 7.48
N GLU A 124 11.27 -2.49 8.01
CA GLU A 124 12.54 -2.54 7.25
C GLU A 124 12.70 -3.86 6.48
N GLU A 125 11.93 -4.89 6.84
CA GLU A 125 12.01 -6.22 6.23
C GLU A 125 10.60 -6.79 6.02
N LEU A 126 10.40 -7.54 4.93
CA LEU A 126 9.13 -8.18 4.62
C LEU A 126 8.63 -9.10 5.75
N SER A 127 9.53 -9.75 6.48
CA SER A 127 9.17 -10.66 7.57
C SER A 127 8.52 -9.97 8.77
N ASP A 128 8.70 -8.65 8.90
CA ASP A 128 8.08 -7.86 9.95
C ASP A 128 6.78 -7.18 9.48
N ALA A 129 6.41 -7.34 8.20
CA ALA A 129 5.25 -6.67 7.61
C ALA A 129 3.94 -7.45 7.81
N VAL A 130 2.87 -6.70 8.01
CA VAL A 130 1.48 -7.15 7.95
C VAL A 130 0.86 -6.70 6.64
N ILE A 131 0.40 -7.66 5.84
CA ILE A 131 -0.21 -7.42 4.54
C ILE A 131 -1.67 -7.88 4.58
N VAL A 132 -2.58 -7.02 4.13
CA VAL A 132 -3.98 -7.41 3.90
C VAL A 132 -4.20 -7.53 2.41
N LEU A 133 -4.63 -8.71 1.98
CA LEU A 133 -5.05 -9.01 0.62
C LEU A 133 -6.57 -9.00 0.55
N ASP A 134 -7.10 -8.31 -0.46
CA ASP A 134 -8.51 -8.27 -0.75
C ASP A 134 -8.76 -8.92 -2.11
N PRO A 135 -9.22 -10.17 -2.16
CA PRO A 135 -9.74 -10.72 -3.40
C PRO A 135 -11.00 -9.95 -3.78
N GLY A 136 -11.01 -9.27 -4.93
CA GLY A 136 -12.16 -8.51 -5.37
C GLY A 136 -13.42 -9.37 -5.52
N HIS A 137 -14.57 -8.76 -5.25
CA HIS A 137 -15.91 -9.35 -5.41
C HIS A 137 -16.22 -10.51 -4.44
N GLY A 138 -17.18 -11.38 -4.78
CA GLY A 138 -17.55 -12.54 -3.99
C GLY A 138 -19.05 -12.68 -3.75
N GLY A 139 -19.48 -13.92 -3.50
CA GLY A 139 -20.88 -14.28 -3.32
C GLY A 139 -21.71 -13.96 -4.57
N ASN A 140 -22.70 -13.08 -4.41
CA ASN A 140 -23.57 -12.66 -5.52
C ASN A 140 -22.95 -11.57 -6.39
N ASP A 141 -21.85 -10.95 -5.96
CA ASP A 141 -21.07 -10.07 -6.81
C ASP A 141 -20.05 -10.93 -7.56
N THR A 142 -20.31 -11.17 -8.84
CA THR A 142 -19.45 -12.00 -9.69
C THR A 142 -18.21 -11.25 -10.16
N GLY A 143 -18.21 -9.92 -10.06
CA GLY A 143 -17.35 -9.05 -10.84
C GLY A 143 -17.62 -9.17 -12.34
N ALA A 144 -16.63 -8.83 -13.15
CA ALA A 144 -16.68 -8.96 -14.60
C ALA A 144 -16.80 -10.42 -15.05
N LEU A 145 -17.48 -10.62 -16.18
CA LEU A 145 -17.65 -11.93 -16.80
C LEU A 145 -16.75 -12.05 -18.03
N SER A 146 -16.31 -13.28 -18.32
CA SER A 146 -15.72 -13.60 -19.61
C SER A 146 -16.71 -13.39 -20.77
N ASN A 147 -16.20 -13.29 -22.00
CA ASN A 147 -17.04 -13.11 -23.20
C ASN A 147 -18.11 -14.20 -23.41
N ASP A 148 -17.89 -15.41 -22.87
CA ASP A 148 -18.84 -16.53 -22.91
C ASP A 148 -19.67 -16.68 -21.61
N GLU A 149 -19.50 -15.75 -20.67
CA GLU A 149 -20.15 -15.70 -19.36
C GLU A 149 -19.94 -16.97 -18.51
N GLN A 150 -18.89 -17.75 -18.79
CA GLN A 150 -18.59 -18.98 -18.05
C GLN A 150 -17.56 -18.79 -16.93
N THR A 151 -16.81 -17.69 -16.95
CA THR A 151 -15.80 -17.38 -15.95
C THR A 151 -16.15 -16.08 -15.26
N GLU A 152 -16.17 -16.13 -13.93
CA GLU A 152 -16.46 -14.99 -13.06
C GLU A 152 -15.15 -14.46 -12.48
N GLU A 153 -14.98 -13.14 -12.43
CA GLU A 153 -13.79 -12.48 -11.91
C GLU A 153 -13.47 -12.93 -10.48
N LYS A 154 -14.49 -13.05 -9.62
CA LYS A 154 -14.34 -13.44 -8.21
C LYS A 154 -13.57 -14.76 -8.00
N ASP A 155 -13.67 -15.69 -8.95
CA ASP A 155 -12.96 -16.97 -8.87
C ASP A 155 -11.46 -16.80 -9.16
N ILE A 156 -11.12 -15.92 -10.09
CA ILE A 156 -9.74 -15.57 -10.44
C ILE A 156 -9.09 -14.76 -9.31
N THR A 157 -9.79 -13.77 -8.77
CA THR A 157 -9.28 -12.94 -7.68
C THR A 157 -9.01 -13.78 -6.43
N LEU A 158 -9.98 -14.60 -5.99
CA LEU A 158 -9.83 -15.48 -4.82
C LEU A 158 -8.72 -16.50 -5.01
N SER A 159 -8.70 -17.20 -6.15
CA SER A 159 -7.68 -18.22 -6.42
C SER A 159 -6.27 -17.65 -6.54
N THR A 160 -6.12 -16.41 -7.02
CA THR A 160 -4.84 -15.70 -7.07
C THR A 160 -4.43 -15.20 -5.69
N ALA A 161 -5.35 -14.57 -4.93
CA ALA A 161 -5.09 -14.07 -3.59
C ALA A 161 -4.58 -15.17 -2.64
N ILE A 162 -5.15 -16.38 -2.71
CA ILE A 162 -4.68 -17.53 -1.92
C ILE A 162 -3.22 -17.89 -2.23
N LYS A 163 -2.81 -17.80 -3.51
CA LYS A 163 -1.43 -18.09 -3.93
C LYS A 163 -0.47 -16.98 -3.50
N VAL A 164 -0.88 -15.72 -3.68
CA VAL A 164 -0.15 -14.54 -3.21
C VAL A 164 0.08 -14.62 -1.71
N LYS A 165 -0.98 -14.92 -0.93
CA LYS A 165 -0.90 -15.13 0.52
C LYS A 165 0.15 -16.17 0.87
N LYS A 166 0.08 -17.35 0.25
CA LYS A 166 1.02 -18.43 0.50
C LYS A 166 2.46 -18.00 0.21
N ALA A 167 2.72 -17.35 -0.93
CA ALA A 167 4.07 -16.93 -1.30
C ALA A 167 4.66 -15.90 -0.33
N LEU A 168 3.85 -14.94 0.10
CA LEU A 168 4.24 -13.92 1.08
C LEU A 168 4.48 -14.51 2.47
N GLU A 169 3.65 -15.45 2.92
CA GLU A 169 3.86 -16.17 4.19
C GLU A 169 5.11 -17.05 4.14
N ASP A 170 5.36 -17.73 3.02
CA ASP A 170 6.59 -18.52 2.81
C ASP A 170 7.84 -17.60 2.82
N ALA A 171 7.69 -16.31 2.47
CA ALA A 171 8.71 -15.27 2.57
C ALA A 171 8.79 -14.58 3.95
N GLY A 172 7.92 -14.96 4.89
CA GLY A 172 7.97 -14.54 6.30
C GLY A 172 6.98 -13.45 6.70
N ALA A 173 6.23 -12.86 5.78
CA ALA A 173 5.24 -11.82 6.11
C ALA A 173 4.05 -12.40 6.88
N THR A 174 3.37 -11.55 7.66
CA THR A 174 2.04 -11.87 8.20
C THR A 174 0.99 -11.44 7.19
N VAL A 175 0.14 -12.37 6.72
CA VAL A 175 -0.84 -12.05 5.68
C VAL A 175 -2.26 -12.40 6.11
N TYR A 176 -3.19 -11.47 5.89
CA TYR A 176 -4.63 -11.70 6.07
C TYR A 176 -5.35 -11.57 4.73
N LEU A 177 -6.42 -12.35 4.53
CA LEU A 177 -7.38 -12.08 3.46
C LEU A 177 -8.64 -11.46 4.08
N THR A 178 -9.31 -10.57 3.35
CA THR A 178 -10.63 -10.03 3.71
C THR A 178 -11.69 -11.14 3.74
N HIS A 179 -11.57 -12.13 2.86
CA HIS A 179 -12.32 -13.39 2.91
C HIS A 179 -11.50 -14.56 2.33
N THR A 180 -11.89 -15.79 2.67
CA THR A 180 -11.17 -17.02 2.21
C THR A 180 -12.05 -18.01 1.45
N THR A 181 -13.33 -17.69 1.32
CA THR A 181 -14.33 -18.46 0.57
C THR A 181 -15.09 -17.52 -0.36
N ASP A 182 -15.93 -18.07 -1.24
CA ASP A 182 -16.83 -17.28 -2.09
C ASP A 182 -17.94 -16.62 -1.24
N GLU A 183 -17.64 -15.45 -0.69
CA GLU A 183 -18.54 -14.64 0.13
C GLU A 183 -18.40 -13.16 -0.21
N LEU A 184 -19.51 -12.42 -0.12
CA LEU A 184 -19.51 -10.98 -0.36
C LEU A 184 -19.07 -10.23 0.91
N VAL A 185 -17.98 -9.48 0.83
CA VAL A 185 -17.56 -8.51 1.86
C VAL A 185 -17.95 -7.10 1.40
N GLN A 186 -18.52 -6.28 2.30
CA GLN A 186 -18.90 -4.91 1.93
C GLN A 186 -17.65 -4.01 1.83
N LEU A 187 -17.63 -3.08 0.88
CA LEU A 187 -16.49 -2.19 0.64
C LEU A 187 -16.04 -1.41 1.89
N GLY A 188 -16.98 -1.01 2.76
CA GLY A 188 -16.64 -0.36 4.03
C GLY A 188 -15.93 -1.28 5.01
N ASP A 189 -16.39 -2.54 5.11
CA ASP A 189 -15.84 -3.54 6.02
C ASP A 189 -14.41 -3.94 5.60
N ILE A 190 -14.08 -3.86 4.31
CA ILE A 190 -12.73 -4.10 3.78
C ILE A 190 -11.73 -3.09 4.36
N CYS A 191 -12.07 -1.80 4.36
CA CYS A 191 -11.21 -0.74 4.92
C CYS A 191 -11.07 -0.89 6.44
N ASP A 192 -12.18 -1.17 7.13
CA ASP A 192 -12.19 -1.37 8.59
C ASP A 192 -11.32 -2.58 8.98
N TYR A 193 -11.37 -3.67 8.19
CA TYR A 193 -10.54 -4.85 8.40
C TYR A 193 -9.05 -4.57 8.20
N SER A 194 -8.69 -3.78 7.17
CA SER A 194 -7.32 -3.32 6.94
C SER A 194 -6.76 -2.55 8.15
N GLU A 195 -7.57 -1.64 8.70
CA GLU A 195 -7.23 -0.87 9.90
C GLU A 195 -7.13 -1.77 11.14
N GLU A 196 -8.09 -2.69 11.35
CA GLU A 196 -8.10 -3.62 12.48
C GLU A 196 -6.82 -4.47 12.53
N LYS A 197 -6.37 -4.95 11.37
CA LYS A 197 -5.12 -5.74 11.25
C LYS A 197 -3.87 -4.89 11.31
N LYS A 198 -4.00 -3.56 11.30
CA LYS A 198 -2.89 -2.62 11.24
C LYS A 198 -1.99 -2.92 10.03
N ALA A 199 -2.58 -3.14 8.86
CA ALA A 199 -1.83 -3.48 7.67
C ALA A 199 -0.77 -2.42 7.36
N ASP A 200 0.46 -2.85 7.09
CA ASP A 200 1.51 -1.99 6.54
C ASP A 200 1.25 -1.71 5.06
N VAL A 201 0.64 -2.67 4.37
CA VAL A 201 0.18 -2.56 2.99
C VAL A 201 -1.15 -3.32 2.82
N PHE A 202 -2.11 -2.68 2.17
CA PHE A 202 -3.33 -3.26 1.64
C PHE A 202 -3.23 -3.43 0.12
N ILE A 203 -3.62 -4.59 -0.40
CA ILE A 203 -3.62 -4.89 -1.84
C ILE A 203 -4.96 -5.53 -2.21
N SER A 204 -5.73 -4.84 -3.05
CA SER A 204 -6.92 -5.43 -3.69
C SER A 204 -6.54 -6.04 -5.05
N LEU A 205 -7.04 -7.24 -5.34
CA LEU A 205 -6.76 -7.99 -6.58
C LEU A 205 -8.04 -8.12 -7.39
N HIS A 206 -7.99 -7.67 -8.63
CA HIS A 206 -9.10 -7.62 -9.59
C HIS A 206 -8.67 -8.08 -10.99
N ALA A 207 -9.64 -8.23 -11.89
CA ALA A 207 -9.39 -8.36 -13.32
C ALA A 207 -10.36 -7.45 -14.10
N ASP A 208 -9.78 -6.59 -14.93
CA ASP A 208 -10.44 -5.47 -15.59
C ASP A 208 -11.44 -5.96 -16.65
N SER A 209 -12.28 -5.06 -17.15
CA SER A 209 -13.12 -5.29 -18.31
C SER A 209 -13.43 -3.98 -19.01
N THR A 210 -13.44 -4.03 -20.34
CA THR A 210 -13.85 -2.90 -21.19
C THR A 210 -15.33 -2.96 -21.59
N GLU A 211 -15.85 -1.90 -22.20
CA GLU A 211 -17.22 -1.87 -22.74
C GLU A 211 -17.39 -2.88 -23.89
N TYR A 212 -16.38 -3.00 -24.77
CA TYR A 212 -16.38 -3.98 -25.85
C TYR A 212 -15.24 -4.99 -25.68
N ALA A 213 -15.52 -6.24 -26.05
CA ALA A 213 -14.57 -7.34 -25.96
C ALA A 213 -13.26 -7.04 -26.71
N ASN A 214 -12.14 -7.48 -26.12
CA ASN A 214 -10.80 -7.42 -26.71
C ASN A 214 -10.28 -6.00 -27.05
N GLU A 215 -10.76 -4.95 -26.37
CA GLU A 215 -10.28 -3.57 -26.61
C GLU A 215 -9.01 -3.20 -25.82
N ALA A 216 -8.79 -3.84 -24.67
CA ALA A 216 -7.62 -3.62 -23.83
C ALA A 216 -7.03 -4.94 -23.35
N THR A 217 -5.77 -4.89 -22.95
CA THR A 217 -4.95 -6.00 -22.46
C THR A 217 -3.93 -5.44 -21.47
N GLY A 218 -3.46 -6.29 -20.56
CA GLY A 218 -2.34 -6.01 -19.66
C GLY A 218 -2.75 -5.70 -18.22
N ILE A 219 -1.73 -5.52 -17.38
CA ILE A 219 -1.87 -5.35 -15.93
C ILE A 219 -1.82 -3.86 -15.58
N THR A 220 -2.71 -3.35 -14.72
CA THR A 220 -2.64 -1.97 -14.22
C THR A 220 -2.60 -1.95 -12.69
N THR A 221 -1.71 -1.16 -12.10
CA THR A 221 -1.71 -0.93 -10.64
C THR A 221 -2.29 0.44 -10.33
N TYR A 222 -3.37 0.47 -9.57
CA TYR A 222 -4.05 1.68 -9.14
C TYR A 222 -3.71 2.08 -7.71
N TYR A 223 -3.65 3.38 -7.47
CA TYR A 223 -3.55 3.99 -6.15
C TYR A 223 -4.48 5.21 -6.07
N TYR A 224 -4.73 5.73 -4.86
CA TYR A 224 -5.54 6.94 -4.68
C TYR A 224 -4.70 8.12 -4.22
N TYR A 225 -3.96 8.02 -3.10
CA TYR A 225 -3.20 9.14 -2.57
C TYR A 225 -1.78 9.18 -3.13
N GLY A 226 -1.28 10.38 -3.41
CA GLY A 226 0.07 10.56 -3.99
C GLY A 226 1.20 9.92 -3.15
N GLN A 227 1.01 9.75 -1.84
CA GLN A 227 1.98 9.07 -0.98
C GLN A 227 2.12 7.57 -1.28
N GLU A 228 1.14 6.93 -1.92
CA GLU A 228 1.21 5.52 -2.33
C GLU A 228 1.84 5.32 -3.72
N GLU A 229 2.19 6.38 -4.44
CA GLU A 229 2.76 6.29 -5.79
C GLU A 229 4.03 5.42 -5.83
N THR A 230 4.89 5.54 -4.82
CA THR A 230 6.13 4.73 -4.74
C THR A 230 5.83 3.24 -4.55
N LEU A 231 4.82 2.90 -3.73
CA LEU A 231 4.36 1.53 -3.54
C LEU A 231 3.82 0.97 -4.87
N ALA A 232 2.88 1.70 -5.49
CA ALA A 232 2.27 1.31 -6.76
C ALA A 232 3.31 1.11 -7.86
N GLN A 233 4.28 2.03 -7.99
CA GLN A 233 5.33 1.94 -8.99
C GLN A 233 6.25 0.74 -8.73
N THR A 234 6.63 0.49 -7.48
CA THR A 234 7.46 -0.67 -7.11
C THR A 234 6.78 -1.98 -7.49
N ILE A 235 5.47 -2.09 -7.28
CA ILE A 235 4.69 -3.24 -7.72
C ILE A 235 4.63 -3.33 -9.25
N ALA A 236 4.25 -2.26 -9.94
CA ALA A 236 4.09 -2.26 -11.39
C ALA A 236 5.41 -2.58 -12.14
N ASP A 237 6.55 -2.14 -11.60
CA ASP A 237 7.89 -2.43 -12.12
C ASP A 237 8.33 -3.89 -11.91
N SER A 238 7.67 -4.62 -11.00
CA SER A 238 7.96 -6.05 -10.77
C SER A 238 7.25 -6.99 -11.74
N PHE A 239 6.26 -6.48 -12.49
CA PHE A 239 5.53 -7.22 -13.51
C PHE A 239 6.30 -7.28 -14.83
N THR A 240 7.58 -7.66 -14.72
CA THR A 240 8.46 -7.96 -15.85
C THR A 240 8.40 -9.44 -16.16
N ASP A 241 8.53 -9.80 -17.44
CA ASP A 241 8.59 -11.18 -17.91
C ASP A 241 7.32 -12.03 -17.63
N LEU A 242 6.17 -11.37 -17.44
CA LEU A 242 4.86 -12.03 -17.37
C LEU A 242 4.26 -12.22 -18.78
N PRO A 243 3.33 -13.17 -18.96
CA PRO A 243 2.57 -13.30 -20.21
C PRO A 243 1.78 -12.05 -20.61
N LEU A 244 1.38 -11.23 -19.63
CA LEU A 244 0.65 -9.98 -19.83
C LEU A 244 1.56 -8.79 -19.46
N ASP A 245 1.60 -7.79 -20.34
CA ASP A 245 2.44 -6.60 -20.14
C ASP A 245 1.89 -5.69 -19.04
N SER A 246 2.79 -5.10 -18.25
CA SER A 246 2.45 -4.01 -17.33
C SER A 246 2.11 -2.74 -18.11
N ARG A 247 0.94 -2.16 -17.81
CA ARG A 247 0.48 -0.83 -18.28
C ARG A 247 0.97 0.29 -17.37
N GLY A 248 1.72 -0.04 -16.31
CA GLY A 248 2.21 0.89 -15.30
C GLY A 248 1.17 1.21 -14.23
N ILE A 249 1.27 2.43 -13.70
CA ILE A 249 0.41 2.91 -12.63
C ILE A 249 -0.61 3.93 -13.11
N SER A 250 -1.76 3.99 -12.43
CA SER A 250 -2.76 5.05 -12.62
C SER A 250 -3.39 5.43 -11.28
N THR A 251 -3.92 6.64 -11.17
CA THR A 251 -4.85 6.95 -10.08
C THR A 251 -6.21 6.33 -10.36
N GLY A 252 -6.91 5.86 -9.32
CA GLY A 252 -8.22 5.22 -9.42
C GLY A 252 -9.12 5.55 -8.24
N ASN A 253 -10.34 6.02 -8.50
CA ASN A 253 -11.30 6.44 -7.47
C ASN A 253 -12.08 5.26 -6.85
N TYR A 254 -11.36 4.23 -6.40
CA TYR A 254 -11.95 3.03 -5.79
C TYR A 254 -12.17 3.23 -4.29
N GLN A 255 -13.33 2.81 -3.77
CA GLN A 255 -13.66 3.02 -2.36
C GLN A 255 -12.65 2.37 -1.41
N VAL A 256 -12.17 1.16 -1.73
CA VAL A 256 -11.17 0.41 -0.94
C VAL A 256 -9.79 1.06 -0.91
N LEU A 257 -9.54 2.05 -1.76
CA LEU A 257 -8.31 2.87 -1.75
C LEU A 257 -8.59 4.22 -1.10
N ARG A 258 -9.64 4.91 -1.55
CA ARG A 258 -10.01 6.25 -1.09
C ARG A 258 -10.35 6.28 0.40
N GLU A 259 -10.99 5.24 0.93
CA GLU A 259 -11.40 5.23 2.34
C GLU A 259 -10.45 4.47 3.27
N ASN A 260 -9.32 3.98 2.75
CA ASN A 260 -8.37 3.18 3.51
C ASN A 260 -7.38 4.07 4.26
N LEU A 261 -7.24 3.85 5.57
CA LEU A 261 -6.24 4.57 6.38
C LEU A 261 -4.84 3.99 6.22
N GLN A 262 -4.72 2.75 5.75
CA GLN A 262 -3.45 2.08 5.49
C GLN A 262 -2.99 2.35 4.05
N PRO A 263 -1.66 2.29 3.77
CA PRO A 263 -1.16 2.34 2.39
C PRO A 263 -1.84 1.28 1.53
N SER A 264 -2.50 1.70 0.44
CA SER A 264 -3.40 0.83 -0.33
C SER A 264 -3.18 0.94 -1.83
N ILE A 265 -3.20 -0.21 -2.52
CA ILE A 265 -3.22 -0.31 -3.98
C ILE A 265 -4.29 -1.31 -4.44
N LEU A 266 -4.69 -1.19 -5.70
CA LEU A 266 -5.54 -2.16 -6.39
C LEU A 266 -4.84 -2.60 -7.66
N ILE A 267 -4.82 -3.91 -7.96
CA ILE A 267 -4.17 -4.45 -9.13
C ILE A 267 -5.23 -5.08 -10.02
N GLU A 268 -5.36 -4.54 -11.23
CA GLU A 268 -6.06 -5.20 -12.32
C GLU A 268 -5.09 -6.13 -13.02
N MET A 269 -5.24 -7.44 -12.80
CA MET A 269 -4.27 -8.46 -13.24
C MET A 269 -4.35 -8.80 -14.73
N GLY A 270 -5.26 -8.18 -15.48
CA GLY A 270 -5.55 -8.49 -16.88
C GLY A 270 -7.03 -8.24 -17.17
N TYR A 271 -7.47 -8.45 -18.42
CA TYR A 271 -8.86 -8.17 -18.82
C TYR A 271 -9.72 -9.45 -18.97
N MET A 272 -10.81 -9.55 -18.21
CA MET A 272 -11.78 -10.66 -18.26
C MET A 272 -12.41 -10.85 -19.65
N ASN A 273 -12.67 -9.75 -20.34
CA ASN A 273 -13.29 -9.74 -21.66
C ASN A 273 -12.27 -9.63 -22.81
N ASN A 274 -10.99 -9.88 -22.53
CA ASN A 274 -9.96 -10.10 -23.54
C ASN A 274 -9.61 -11.59 -23.62
N ASP A 275 -9.79 -12.19 -24.80
CA ASP A 275 -9.61 -13.63 -25.01
C ASP A 275 -8.14 -14.09 -24.88
N SER A 276 -7.16 -13.18 -24.93
CA SER A 276 -5.74 -13.50 -24.71
C SER A 276 -5.39 -13.39 -23.24
N ASP A 277 -5.83 -12.33 -22.55
CA ASP A 277 -5.62 -12.17 -21.11
C ASP A 277 -6.33 -13.26 -20.32
N LEU A 278 -7.60 -13.53 -20.64
CA LEU A 278 -8.39 -14.57 -19.97
C LEU A 278 -7.73 -15.95 -20.04
N LYS A 279 -7.07 -16.28 -21.17
CA LYS A 279 -6.33 -17.55 -21.31
C LYS A 279 -5.19 -17.67 -20.32
N GLU A 280 -4.57 -16.56 -19.93
CA GLU A 280 -3.50 -16.53 -18.94
C GLU A 280 -4.08 -16.47 -17.52
N LEU A 281 -5.06 -15.59 -17.27
CA LEU A 281 -5.69 -15.34 -15.96
C LEU A 281 -6.20 -16.62 -15.28
N VAL A 282 -6.75 -17.56 -16.05
CA VAL A 282 -7.31 -18.82 -15.52
C VAL A 282 -6.24 -19.88 -15.23
N THR A 283 -4.97 -19.63 -15.58
CA THR A 283 -3.89 -20.61 -15.39
C THR A 283 -3.24 -20.48 -14.03
N ASP A 284 -2.98 -21.62 -13.41
CA ASP A 284 -2.20 -21.71 -12.16
C ASP A 284 -0.80 -21.09 -12.33
N SER A 285 -0.19 -21.24 -13.52
CA SER A 285 1.13 -20.68 -13.83
C SER A 285 1.15 -19.16 -13.79
N TYR A 286 0.16 -18.49 -14.39
CA TYR A 286 0.09 -17.03 -14.38
C TYR A 286 -0.11 -16.48 -12.97
N GLN A 287 -1.05 -17.07 -12.22
CA GLN A 287 -1.36 -16.65 -10.86
C GLN A 287 -0.17 -16.85 -9.90
N GLN A 288 0.63 -17.91 -10.08
CA GLN A 288 1.88 -18.10 -9.33
C GLN A 288 2.96 -17.07 -9.71
N GLN A 289 3.02 -16.65 -10.98
CA GLN A 289 3.95 -15.61 -11.39
C GLN A 289 3.57 -14.25 -10.78
N ILE A 290 2.27 -13.91 -10.73
CA ILE A 290 1.79 -12.73 -9.99
C ILE A 290 2.21 -12.79 -8.51
N ALA A 291 2.02 -13.94 -7.85
CA ALA A 291 2.45 -14.13 -6.46
C ALA A 291 3.96 -13.94 -6.26
N ALA A 292 4.78 -14.45 -7.19
CA ALA A 292 6.23 -14.28 -7.15
C ALA A 292 6.65 -12.81 -7.35
N SER A 293 6.09 -12.13 -8.36
CA SER A 293 6.36 -10.71 -8.62
C SER A 293 5.99 -9.84 -7.41
N LEU A 294 4.80 -10.03 -6.82
CA LEU A 294 4.39 -9.29 -5.63
C LEU A 294 5.30 -9.53 -4.43
N THR A 295 5.71 -10.78 -4.21
CA THR A 295 6.64 -11.12 -3.12
C THR A 295 7.99 -10.41 -3.30
N GLN A 296 8.53 -10.41 -4.52
CA GLN A 296 9.78 -9.71 -4.84
C GLN A 296 9.65 -8.19 -4.68
N ALA A 297 8.55 -7.62 -5.18
CA ALA A 297 8.29 -6.19 -5.11
C ALA A 297 8.17 -5.71 -3.66
N LEU A 298 7.42 -6.43 -2.84
CA LEU A 298 7.24 -6.08 -1.43
C LEU A 298 8.52 -6.30 -0.62
N THR A 299 9.31 -7.32 -0.94
CA THR A 299 10.67 -7.46 -0.37
C THR A 299 11.51 -6.21 -0.65
N THR A 300 11.46 -5.70 -1.88
CA THR A 300 12.18 -4.48 -2.28
C THR A 300 11.61 -3.23 -1.63
N TYR A 301 10.28 -3.14 -1.51
CA TYR A 301 9.59 -1.99 -0.95
C TYR A 301 9.87 -1.79 0.55
N PHE A 302 9.99 -2.87 1.33
CA PHE A 302 10.24 -2.77 2.77
C PHE A 302 11.70 -2.50 3.12
N GLN A 303 12.65 -2.98 2.30
CA GLN A 303 14.08 -2.64 2.42
C GLN A 303 14.38 -1.14 2.24
#